data_AF-A0A2M7W7Y9-F1
#
_entry.id   AF-A0A2M7W7Y9-F1
#
_cell.length_a   1.000
_cell.length_b   1.000
_cell.length_c   1.000
_cell.angle_alpha   90.00
_cell.angle_beta   90.00
_cell.angle_gamma   90.00
#
_symmetry.space_group_name_H-M   'P 1'
#
loop_
_entity.id
_entity.type
_entity.pdbx_description
1 polymer ?
#
loop_
_entity_poly.entity_id
_entity_poly.type
_entity_poly.pdbx_seq_one_letter_code
_entity_poly.pdbx_strand_id
1 'polypeptide(L)'
;MTPFETHFRGTFSCLLRWDDVPAVTAALAAEDGWFWVDPAGRTIEGPLSGAEAQAKMGPLLEAIRAADPGRCGMVYVDDRSAPRMLKLFHPRKVGSSCTINLGPVAPWHLFTRIEPEILDEWRPPASLPEKKGLFDRVLGR
;
A
#
# COMPACT_ATOMS: atom_id res chain seq x y z
N MET A 1 18.14 -9.22 5.48
CA MET A 1 17.17 -8.12 5.29
C MET A 1 17.91 -6.97 4.66
N THR A 2 17.41 -6.46 3.55
CA THR A 2 17.97 -5.30 2.85
C THR A 2 17.62 -4.00 3.61
N PRO A 3 18.27 -2.85 3.28
CA PRO A 3 17.87 -1.56 3.82
C PRO A 3 16.40 -1.23 3.55
N PHE A 4 15.92 -1.58 2.35
CA PHE A 4 14.54 -1.43 1.95
C PHE A 4 13.58 -2.25 2.82
N GLU A 5 13.82 -3.57 2.94
CA GLU A 5 12.97 -4.46 3.72
C GLU A 5 12.92 -4.03 5.20
N THR A 6 14.07 -3.62 5.74
CA THR A 6 14.17 -3.13 7.12
C THR A 6 13.29 -1.89 7.34
N HIS A 7 13.35 -0.91 6.43
CA HIS A 7 12.51 0.28 6.51
C HIS A 7 11.04 -0.01 6.26
N PHE A 8 10.75 -0.90 5.29
CA PHE A 8 9.40 -1.35 4.99
C PHE A 8 8.75 -2.05 6.19
N ARG A 9 9.49 -2.80 7.00
CA ARG A 9 8.97 -3.42 8.23
C ARG A 9 8.98 -2.50 9.45
N GLY A 10 9.43 -1.26 9.29
CA GLY A 10 9.47 -0.25 10.35
C GLY A 10 8.10 0.32 10.73
N THR A 11 8.12 1.38 11.52
CA THR A 11 6.92 2.05 12.02
C THR A 11 6.39 3.07 11.01
N PHE A 12 5.07 3.11 10.84
CA PHE A 12 4.39 4.08 10.00
C PHE A 12 3.20 4.67 10.75
N SER A 13 2.95 5.96 10.51
CA SER A 13 1.78 6.67 11.01
C SER A 13 0.72 6.77 9.93
N CYS A 14 -0.52 6.45 10.28
CA CYS A 14 -1.67 6.66 9.40
C CYS A 14 -2.01 8.16 9.31
N LEU A 15 -2.39 8.64 8.12
CA LEU A 15 -3.01 9.95 7.93
C LEU A 15 -4.50 9.81 8.18
N LEU A 16 -4.98 10.16 9.37
CA LEU A 16 -6.39 9.93 9.70
C LEU A 16 -7.32 10.94 9.02
N ARG A 17 -6.85 12.17 8.81
CA ARG A 17 -7.64 13.27 8.28
C ARG A 17 -7.18 13.66 6.88
N TRP A 18 -8.14 14.05 6.05
CA TRP A 18 -7.86 14.61 4.73
C TRP A 18 -7.04 15.91 4.81
N ASP A 19 -7.15 16.65 5.91
CA ASP A 19 -6.37 17.87 6.15
C ASP A 19 -4.85 17.62 6.25
N ASP A 20 -4.42 16.39 6.53
CA ASP A 20 -3.00 16.03 6.62
C ASP A 20 -2.37 15.77 5.22
N VAL A 21 -3.20 15.47 4.22
CA VAL A 21 -2.76 15.06 2.87
C VAL A 21 -1.99 16.16 2.13
N PRO A 22 -2.42 17.44 2.13
CA PRO A 22 -1.68 18.51 1.46
C PRO A 22 -0.24 18.64 1.97
N ALA A 23 -0.01 18.56 3.28
CA ALA A 23 1.32 18.67 3.85
C ALA A 23 2.24 17.51 3.41
N VAL A 24 1.73 16.28 3.44
CA VAL A 24 2.50 15.09 3.04
C VAL A 24 2.77 15.06 1.54
N THR A 25 1.79 15.42 0.72
CA THR A 25 1.98 15.48 -0.74
C THR A 25 2.93 16.61 -1.17
N ALA A 26 2.92 17.74 -0.47
CA ALA A 26 3.91 18.81 -0.67
C ALA A 26 5.32 18.36 -0.26
N ALA A 27 5.46 17.67 0.87
CA ALA A 27 6.76 17.14 1.31
C ALA A 27 7.31 16.07 0.34
N LEU A 28 6.44 15.26 -0.25
CA LEU A 28 6.82 14.34 -1.32
C LEU A 28 7.27 15.10 -2.58
N ALA A 29 6.52 16.13 -2.99
CA ALA A 29 6.85 16.90 -4.19
C ALA A 29 8.14 17.73 -4.08
N ALA A 30 8.58 18.02 -2.85
CA ALA A 30 9.79 18.80 -2.58
C ALA A 30 11.09 18.00 -2.77
N GLU A 31 11.01 16.68 -2.87
CA GLU A 31 12.17 15.79 -2.95
C GLU A 31 12.12 14.98 -4.25
N ASP A 32 13.26 14.76 -4.89
CA ASP A 32 13.39 13.85 -6.03
C ASP A 32 13.88 12.46 -5.58
N GLY A 33 14.05 11.55 -6.55
CA GLY A 33 14.59 10.22 -6.30
C GLY A 33 13.55 9.24 -5.77
N TRP A 34 12.27 9.48 -6.07
CA TRP A 34 11.19 8.60 -5.66
C TRP A 34 11.09 7.39 -6.58
N PHE A 35 10.86 6.23 -6.00
CA PHE A 35 10.41 5.05 -6.71
C PHE A 35 8.94 4.82 -6.38
N TRP A 36 8.16 4.53 -7.42
CA TRP A 36 6.81 4.01 -7.28
C TRP A 36 6.82 2.51 -7.47
N VAL A 37 6.15 1.79 -6.57
CA VAL A 37 6.02 0.34 -6.64
C VAL A 37 4.55 -0.03 -6.68
N ASP A 38 4.20 -0.88 -7.65
CA ASP A 38 2.94 -1.59 -7.74
C ASP A 38 3.18 -3.07 -7.38
N PRO A 39 2.87 -3.49 -6.14
CA PRO A 39 3.05 -4.88 -5.71
C PRO A 39 2.21 -5.88 -6.51
N ALA A 40 1.02 -5.49 -6.98
CA ALA A 40 0.15 -6.38 -7.74
C ALA A 40 0.71 -6.64 -9.15
N GLY A 41 1.21 -5.58 -9.80
CA GLY A 41 1.91 -5.65 -11.08
C GLY A 41 3.39 -6.06 -10.98
N ARG A 42 3.93 -6.26 -9.76
CA ARG A 42 5.37 -6.46 -9.48
C ARG A 42 6.27 -5.47 -10.23
N THR A 43 5.83 -4.22 -10.34
CA THR A 43 6.51 -3.19 -11.13
C THR A 43 7.13 -2.16 -10.21
N ILE A 44 8.36 -1.74 -10.54
CA ILE A 44 9.07 -0.63 -9.93
C ILE A 44 9.32 0.40 -11.03
N GLU A 45 9.00 1.66 -10.76
CA GLU A 45 9.24 2.79 -11.65
C GLU A 45 10.02 3.87 -10.92
N GLY A 46 11.04 4.43 -11.58
CA GLY A 46 11.85 5.51 -11.06
C GLY A 46 13.35 5.33 -11.33
N PRO A 47 14.19 6.25 -10.81
CA PRO A 47 13.81 7.36 -9.95
C PRO A 47 12.95 8.40 -10.67
N LEU A 48 11.92 8.87 -9.99
CA LEU A 48 10.98 9.91 -10.39
C LEU A 48 11.35 11.22 -9.69
N SER A 49 11.02 12.34 -10.33
CA SER A 49 10.97 13.63 -9.65
C SER A 49 9.84 13.67 -8.62
N GLY A 50 9.93 14.60 -7.67
CA GLY A 50 8.86 14.83 -6.69
C GLY A 50 7.51 15.15 -7.35
N ALA A 51 7.54 15.95 -8.42
CA ALA A 51 6.34 16.31 -9.18
C ALA A 51 5.70 15.10 -9.89
N GLU A 52 6.50 14.23 -10.51
CA GLU A 52 6.01 13.00 -11.13
C GLU A 52 5.41 12.05 -10.10
N ALA A 53 6.10 11.85 -8.96
CA ALA A 53 5.59 11.02 -7.87
C ALA A 53 4.27 11.58 -7.30
N GLN A 54 4.15 12.90 -7.14
CA GLN A 54 2.91 13.54 -6.69
C GLN A 54 1.77 13.34 -7.70
N ALA A 55 2.04 13.54 -8.99
CA ALA A 55 1.05 13.34 -10.06
C ALA A 55 0.55 11.89 -10.09
N LYS A 56 1.43 10.92 -9.83
CA LYS A 56 1.08 9.50 -9.75
C LYS A 56 0.24 9.16 -8.51
N MET A 57 0.49 9.83 -7.38
CA MET A 57 -0.24 9.61 -6.15
C MET A 57 -1.65 10.21 -6.18
N GLY A 58 -1.84 11.33 -6.89
CA GLY A 58 -3.11 12.05 -6.96
C GLY A 58 -4.33 11.16 -7.26
N PRO A 59 -4.35 10.39 -8.37
CA PRO A 59 -5.45 9.48 -8.69
C PRO A 59 -5.73 8.43 -7.60
N LEU A 60 -4.69 7.98 -6.89
CA LEU A 60 -4.82 7.00 -5.80
C LEU A 60 -5.50 7.62 -4.58
N LEU A 61 -5.13 8.85 -4.23
CA LEU A 61 -5.76 9.63 -3.16
C LEU A 61 -7.22 9.94 -3.48
N GLU A 62 -7.54 10.31 -4.72
CA GLU A 62 -8.92 10.52 -5.16
C GLU A 62 -9.75 9.23 -5.07
N ALA A 63 -9.18 8.08 -5.46
CA ALA A 63 -9.85 6.78 -5.30
C ALA A 63 -10.11 6.42 -3.83
N ILE A 64 -9.16 6.72 -2.93
CA ILE A 64 -9.34 6.55 -1.48
C ILE A 64 -10.45 7.49 -0.98
N ARG A 65 -10.44 8.76 -1.40
CA ARG A 65 -11.41 9.78 -1.00
C ARG A 65 -12.83 9.47 -1.46
N ALA A 66 -12.98 8.98 -2.69
CA ALA A 66 -14.27 8.57 -3.22
C ALA A 66 -14.88 7.40 -2.41
N ALA A 67 -14.03 6.56 -1.79
CA ALA A 67 -14.47 5.42 -0.99
C ALA A 67 -14.77 5.77 0.48
N ASP A 68 -13.97 6.64 1.12
CA ASP A 68 -14.25 7.18 2.46
C ASP A 68 -13.98 8.70 2.50
N PRO A 69 -14.99 9.53 2.16
CA PRO A 69 -14.85 10.99 2.17
C PRO A 69 -14.59 11.57 3.57
N GLY A 70 -14.92 10.83 4.63
CA GLY A 70 -14.80 11.30 6.01
C GLY A 70 -13.41 11.12 6.61
N ARG A 71 -12.58 10.20 6.08
CA ARG A 71 -11.26 9.86 6.64
C ARG A 71 -10.25 9.41 5.60
N CYS A 72 -8.97 9.74 5.83
CA CYS A 72 -7.86 9.35 4.98
C CYS A 72 -7.15 8.06 5.47
N GLY A 73 -7.88 7.14 6.13
CA GLY A 73 -7.34 6.00 6.90
C GLY A 73 -6.54 4.92 6.15
N MET A 74 -6.18 5.15 4.89
CA MET A 74 -5.52 4.21 4.00
C MET A 74 -4.10 4.62 3.59
N VAL A 75 -3.64 5.80 4.02
CA VAL A 75 -2.30 6.32 3.71
C VAL A 75 -1.45 6.28 4.96
N TYR A 76 -0.29 5.63 4.84
CA TYR A 76 0.67 5.43 5.92
C TYR A 76 2.01 6.02 5.50
N VAL A 77 2.63 6.78 6.39
CA VAL A 77 3.90 7.47 6.14
C VAL A 77 4.86 7.22 7.29
N ASP A 78 6.14 7.05 6.99
CA ASP A 78 7.19 6.85 8.00
C ASP A 78 7.44 8.12 8.82
N ASP A 79 7.57 9.27 8.14
CA ASP A 79 7.70 10.59 8.75
C ASP A 79 6.83 11.62 8.00
N ARG A 80 5.99 12.37 8.72
CA ARG A 80 5.06 13.34 8.11
C ARG A 80 5.75 14.59 7.57
N SER A 81 6.92 14.93 8.11
CA SER A 81 7.67 16.14 7.77
C SER A 81 8.71 15.88 6.68
N ALA A 82 9.38 14.72 6.74
CA ALA A 82 10.43 14.33 5.82
C ALA A 82 10.23 12.88 5.36
N PRO A 83 9.16 12.62 4.56
CA PRO A 83 8.81 11.27 4.19
C PRO A 83 9.94 10.63 3.38
N ARG A 84 10.23 9.37 3.69
CA ARG A 84 11.09 8.51 2.85
C ARG A 84 10.32 7.34 2.29
N MET A 85 9.17 7.00 2.88
CA MET A 85 8.32 5.92 2.42
C MET A 85 6.83 6.17 2.75
N LEU A 86 5.98 6.00 1.75
CA LEU A 86 4.53 6.07 1.87
C LEU A 86 3.88 4.79 1.35
N LYS A 87 2.97 4.21 2.13
CA LYS A 87 2.18 3.03 1.77
C LYS A 87 0.71 3.42 1.65
N LEU A 88 0.13 3.14 0.50
CA LEU A 88 -1.29 3.32 0.25
C LEU A 88 -1.96 1.95 0.23
N PHE A 89 -3.07 1.81 0.94
CA PHE A 89 -3.88 0.59 0.96
C PHE A 89 -5.19 0.80 0.21
N HIS A 90 -5.68 -0.25 -0.45
CA HIS A 90 -6.88 -0.14 -1.26
C HIS A 90 -8.13 -0.11 -0.38
N PRO A 91 -9.02 0.90 -0.46
CA PRO A 91 -10.11 1.10 0.50
C PRO A 91 -11.08 -0.09 0.56
N ARG A 92 -11.33 -0.76 -0.57
CA ARG A 92 -12.20 -1.95 -0.64
C ARG A 92 -11.56 -3.25 -0.11
N LYS A 93 -10.27 -3.23 0.27
CA LYS A 93 -9.55 -4.41 0.79
C LYS A 93 -9.24 -4.29 2.29
N VAL A 94 -9.64 -3.20 2.94
CA VAL A 94 -9.36 -2.93 4.35
C VAL A 94 -10.62 -3.23 5.16
N GLY A 95 -10.68 -4.42 5.74
CA GLY A 95 -11.87 -4.94 6.44
C GLY A 95 -11.94 -6.48 6.48
N SER A 96 -11.24 -7.17 5.57
CA SER A 96 -11.14 -8.64 5.58
C SER A 96 -9.98 -9.17 6.42
N SER A 97 -9.11 -8.27 6.91
CA SER A 97 -7.87 -8.60 7.63
C SER A 97 -7.95 -8.47 9.16
N CYS A 98 -9.14 -8.24 9.75
CA CYS A 98 -9.38 -8.50 11.18
C CYS A 98 -9.39 -10.01 11.52
N THR A 99 -8.88 -10.86 10.63
CA THR A 99 -8.57 -12.24 10.97
C THR A 99 -7.12 -12.26 11.46
N ILE A 100 -6.96 -12.44 12.76
CA ILE A 100 -5.75 -12.39 13.62
C ILE A 100 -4.51 -13.17 13.12
N ASN A 101 -4.53 -13.84 11.95
CA ASN A 101 -3.48 -14.77 11.52
C ASN A 101 -3.07 -14.70 10.03
N LEU A 102 -3.32 -13.61 9.31
CA LEU A 102 -2.78 -13.44 7.95
C LEU A 102 -1.59 -12.48 8.01
N GLY A 103 -0.46 -12.87 7.41
CA GLY A 103 0.78 -12.12 7.38
C GLY A 103 0.65 -10.71 6.78
N PRO A 104 1.76 -9.96 6.66
CA PRO A 104 1.74 -8.57 6.27
C PRO A 104 0.95 -8.37 4.97
N VAL A 105 -0.09 -7.53 5.00
CA VAL A 105 -0.87 -7.21 3.81
C VAL A 105 0.00 -6.34 2.90
N ALA A 106 0.19 -6.77 1.66
CA ALA A 106 0.90 -5.97 0.66
C ALA A 106 0.17 -4.63 0.46
N PRO A 107 0.91 -3.51 0.35
CA PRO A 107 0.29 -2.24 0.03
C PRO A 107 -0.32 -2.30 -1.38
N TRP A 108 -1.30 -1.43 -1.63
CA TRP A 108 -1.83 -1.22 -2.97
C TRP A 108 -0.79 -0.51 -3.85
N HIS A 109 -0.20 0.56 -3.32
CA HIS A 109 0.94 1.25 -3.94
C HIS A 109 1.92 1.72 -2.87
N LEU A 110 3.19 1.81 -3.24
CA LEU A 110 4.28 2.27 -2.39
C LEU A 110 5.05 3.37 -3.11
N PHE A 111 5.38 4.44 -2.38
CA PHE A 111 6.32 5.47 -2.82
C PHE A 111 7.51 5.46 -1.86
N THR A 112 8.73 5.41 -2.36
CA THR A 112 9.93 5.32 -1.51
C THR A 112 11.12 6.01 -2.14
N ARG A 113 11.96 6.69 -1.34
CA ARG A 113 13.29 7.17 -1.78
C ARG A 113 14.42 6.20 -1.48
N ILE A 114 14.10 5.07 -0.86
CA ILE A 114 15.00 3.95 -0.65
C ILE A 114 14.83 3.01 -1.85
N GLU A 115 15.94 2.62 -2.49
CA GLU A 115 15.95 1.69 -3.63
C GLU A 115 15.12 0.44 -3.30
N PRO A 116 13.99 0.23 -3.99
CA PRO A 116 13.07 -0.83 -3.62
C PRO A 116 13.44 -2.17 -4.25
N GLU A 117 12.94 -3.22 -3.63
CA GLU A 117 12.85 -4.55 -4.23
C GLU A 117 11.42 -5.07 -4.08
N ILE A 118 11.02 -6.01 -4.95
CA ILE A 118 9.74 -6.69 -4.80
C ILE A 118 9.89 -7.78 -3.74
N LEU A 119 9.20 -7.61 -2.61
CA LEU A 119 9.19 -8.62 -1.55
C LEU A 119 8.36 -9.84 -1.96
N ASP A 120 8.87 -11.05 -1.68
CA ASP A 120 8.18 -12.30 -2.02
C ASP A 120 6.80 -12.44 -1.37
N GLU A 121 6.62 -11.85 -0.19
CA GLU A 121 5.35 -11.84 0.55
C GLU A 121 4.24 -11.04 -0.13
N TRP A 122 4.57 -10.17 -1.09
CA TRP A 122 3.57 -9.44 -1.86
C TRP A 122 2.93 -10.28 -2.97
N ARG A 123 3.36 -11.55 -3.11
CA ARG A 123 2.68 -12.49 -3.99
C ARG A 123 1.21 -12.61 -3.55
N PRO A 124 0.23 -12.45 -4.46
CA PRO A 124 -1.15 -12.79 -4.12
C PRO A 124 -1.17 -14.24 -3.60
N PRO A 125 -1.99 -14.56 -2.58
CA PRO A 125 -2.00 -15.92 -2.04
C PRO A 125 -2.19 -16.89 -3.20
N ALA A 126 -1.32 -17.92 -3.26
CA ALA A 126 -1.52 -19.02 -4.19
C ALA A 126 -2.97 -19.45 -4.06
N SER A 127 -3.71 -19.42 -5.18
CA SER A 127 -5.14 -19.68 -5.29
C SER A 127 -5.66 -20.53 -4.12
N LEU A 128 -6.63 -20.01 -3.35
CA LEU A 128 -7.28 -20.75 -2.27
C LEU A 128 -7.54 -22.18 -2.74
N PRO A 129 -7.22 -23.23 -1.95
CA PRO A 129 -7.61 -24.58 -2.33
C PRO A 129 -9.10 -24.55 -2.63
N GLU A 130 -9.46 -25.06 -3.81
CA GLU A 130 -10.84 -25.13 -4.27
C GLU A 130 -11.70 -25.60 -3.09
N LYS A 131 -12.67 -24.79 -2.69
CA LYS A 131 -13.63 -25.20 -1.67
C LYS A 131 -14.34 -26.42 -2.24
N LYS A 132 -13.87 -27.63 -1.91
CA LYS A 132 -14.64 -28.86 -2.11
C LYS A 132 -16.00 -28.60 -1.49
N GLY A 133 -17.01 -28.51 -2.34
CA GLY A 133 -18.34 -28.11 -1.95
C GLY A 133 -18.82 -28.97 -0.79
N LEU A 134 -19.39 -28.31 0.22
CA LEU A 134 -20.09 -28.94 1.34
C LEU A 134 -21.23 -29.90 0.90
N PHE A 135 -21.58 -29.91 -0.39
CA PHE A 135 -22.61 -30.73 -0.99
C PHE A 135 -22.19 -32.16 -1.35
N ASP A 136 -20.89 -32.50 -1.32
CA ASP A 136 -20.42 -33.87 -1.65
C ASP A 136 -20.71 -34.90 -0.54
N ARG A 137 -21.17 -34.46 0.64
CA ARG A 137 -21.41 -35.32 1.80
C ARG A 137 -22.89 -35.59 2.12
N VAL A 138 -23.81 -35.19 1.23
CA VAL A 138 -25.27 -35.38 1.41
C VAL A 138 -25.92 -36.23 0.30
N LEU A 139 -25.24 -36.50 -0.82
CA LEU A 139 -25.73 -37.46 -1.82
C LEU A 139 -24.87 -38.72 -1.82
N GLY A 140 -25.01 -39.49 -0.73
CA GLY A 140 -24.85 -40.93 -0.83
C GLY A 140 -26.02 -41.49 -1.64
N ARG A 141 -25.75 -41.85 -2.89
CA ARG A 141 -26.39 -42.96 -3.60
C ARG A 141 -25.40 -43.57 -4.58
#